data_AF-A0A3B9JZ30-F1
#
_entry.id   AF-A0A3B9JZ30-F1
#
_cell.length_a   1.000
_cell.length_b   1.000
_cell.length_c   1.000
_cell.angle_alpha   90.00
_cell.angle_beta   90.00
_cell.angle_gamma   90.00
#
_symmetry.space_group_name_H-M   'P 1'
#
loop_
_entity.id
_entity.type
_entity.pdbx_description
1 polymer ?
#
loop_
_entity_poly.entity_id
_entity_poly.type
_entity_poly.pdbx_seq_one_letter_code
_entity_poly.pdbx_strand_id
1 'polypeptide(L)'
;MPKSTPLKRSPLFIFGPPVLLSFLGVGLLVQSVSTASPKLEIVNEQITINAAEGLVPPTPALTDYIYPRLTIDSANQPLVVVNKLRALDPIDFAPPILTVMPSSESLDNSRELVLAPSAAHALVLMAEQMHAEGYGQLFVNSAYRTYDYQVELFESKTRQYGLAGALVRSAKAGHSEHQTGLA
;
A
#
# COMPACT_ATOMS: atom_id res chain seq x y z
N MET A 1 -61.56 -22.32 39.23
CA MET A 1 -60.22 -22.03 38.69
C MET A 1 -59.99 -22.93 37.48
N PRO A 2 -59.62 -22.39 36.30
CA PRO A 2 -59.41 -23.19 35.11
C PRO A 2 -58.11 -24.01 35.22
N LYS A 3 -58.15 -25.29 34.81
CA LYS A 3 -56.97 -26.15 34.71
C LYS A 3 -56.13 -25.73 33.49
N SER A 4 -54.87 -25.37 33.70
CA SER A 4 -53.92 -25.10 32.63
C SER A 4 -53.43 -26.40 32.00
N THR A 5 -53.51 -26.51 30.68
CA THR A 5 -52.92 -27.59 29.89
C THR A 5 -51.41 -27.37 29.76
N PRO A 6 -50.56 -28.41 29.94
CA PRO A 6 -49.11 -28.25 29.82
C PRO A 6 -48.71 -28.13 28.34
N LEU A 7 -47.98 -27.06 28.02
CA LEU A 7 -47.37 -26.84 26.70
C LEU A 7 -46.31 -27.92 26.43
N LYS A 8 -46.57 -28.85 25.49
CA LYS A 8 -45.53 -29.71 24.93
C LYS A 8 -44.57 -28.85 24.11
N ARG A 9 -43.35 -28.62 24.60
CA ARG A 9 -42.30 -27.91 23.87
C ARG A 9 -41.65 -28.87 22.87
N SER A 10 -41.72 -28.55 21.58
CA SER A 10 -41.09 -29.38 20.54
C SER A 10 -39.56 -29.17 20.56
N PRO A 11 -38.75 -30.23 20.38
CA PRO A 11 -37.29 -30.11 20.34
C PRO A 11 -36.80 -29.22 19.20
N LEU A 12 -37.64 -29.03 18.17
CA LEU A 12 -37.40 -28.12 17.05
C LEU A 12 -37.23 -26.66 17.49
N PHE A 13 -37.93 -26.25 18.56
CA PHE A 13 -37.86 -24.88 19.08
C PHE A 13 -36.58 -24.61 19.90
N ILE A 14 -35.94 -25.66 20.43
CA ILE A 14 -34.74 -25.55 21.28
C ILE A 14 -33.46 -25.69 20.45
N PHE A 15 -33.45 -26.62 19.48
CA PHE A 15 -32.25 -26.92 18.69
C PHE A 15 -32.27 -26.37 17.26
N GLY A 16 -33.41 -25.85 16.79
CA GLY A 16 -33.53 -25.23 15.46
C GLY A 16 -32.64 -23.98 15.30
N PRO A 17 -32.69 -22.98 16.21
CA PRO A 17 -31.91 -21.76 16.05
C PRO A 17 -30.39 -21.96 16.06
N PRO A 18 -29.78 -22.80 16.93
CA PRO A 18 -28.34 -23.07 16.91
C PRO A 18 -27.85 -23.75 15.63
N VAL A 19 -28.63 -24.70 15.08
CA VAL A 19 -28.26 -25.44 13.86
C VAL A 19 -28.32 -24.51 12.63
N LEU A 20 -29.34 -23.66 12.56
CA LEU A 20 -29.50 -22.70 11.47
C LEU A 20 -28.39 -21.63 11.47
N LEU A 21 -27.95 -21.20 12.66
CA LEU A 21 -26.80 -20.29 12.81
C LEU A 21 -25.47 -20.95 12.43
N SER A 22 -25.30 -22.25 12.69
CA SER A 22 -24.09 -22.99 12.30
C SER A 22 -23.96 -23.11 10.78
N PHE A 23 -25.04 -23.43 10.07
CA PHE A 23 -25.03 -23.45 8.60
C PHE A 23 -24.78 -22.07 7.99
N LEU A 24 -25.33 -20.99 8.58
CA LEU A 24 -25.09 -19.63 8.14
C LEU A 24 -23.62 -19.20 8.35
N GLY A 25 -23.01 -19.59 9.47
CA GLY A 25 -21.60 -19.32 9.77
C GLY A 25 -20.62 -20.03 8.83
N VAL A 26 -20.89 -21.29 8.47
CA VAL A 26 -20.06 -22.03 7.49
C VAL A 26 -20.23 -21.44 6.09
N GLY A 27 -21.43 -21.01 5.70
CA GLY A 27 -21.67 -20.33 4.42
C GLY A 27 -20.88 -19.03 4.27
N LEU A 28 -20.78 -18.22 5.33
CA LEU A 28 -20.00 -16.98 5.34
C LEU A 28 -18.48 -17.22 5.31
N LEU A 29 -17.99 -18.33 5.89
CA LEU A 29 -16.57 -18.72 5.83
C LEU A 29 -16.16 -19.25 4.44
N VAL A 30 -17.06 -19.90 3.70
CA VAL A 30 -16.78 -20.38 2.34
C VAL A 30 -16.81 -19.23 1.33
N GLN A 31 -17.70 -18.23 1.50
CA GLN A 31 -17.76 -17.07 0.61
C GLN A 31 -16.53 -16.14 0.71
N SER A 32 -15.85 -16.08 1.86
CA SER A 32 -14.66 -15.24 2.02
C SER A 32 -13.40 -15.81 1.36
N VAL A 33 -13.32 -17.13 1.15
CA VAL A 33 -12.18 -17.79 0.50
C VAL A 33 -12.26 -17.66 -1.03
N SER A 34 -13.45 -17.63 -1.63
CA SER A 34 -13.61 -17.59 -3.09
C SER A 34 -13.63 -16.18 -3.71
N THR A 35 -13.82 -15.12 -2.92
CA THR A 35 -13.97 -13.74 -3.43
C THR A 35 -12.73 -12.85 -3.22
N ALA A 36 -11.66 -13.38 -2.63
CA ALA A 36 -10.46 -12.61 -2.28
C ALA A 36 -9.36 -12.55 -3.36
N SER A 37 -9.61 -13.01 -4.60
CA SER A 37 -8.60 -13.08 -5.67
C SER A 37 -8.80 -12.19 -6.91
N PRO A 38 -9.45 -11.01 -6.91
CA PRO A 38 -9.49 -10.17 -8.11
C PRO A 38 -8.19 -9.37 -8.34
N LYS A 39 -7.18 -9.48 -7.46
CA LYS A 39 -6.06 -8.52 -7.44
C LYS A 39 -4.96 -8.77 -8.46
N LEU A 40 -4.95 -9.91 -9.15
CA LEU A 40 -3.96 -10.25 -10.18
C LEU A 40 -4.52 -10.18 -11.60
N GLU A 41 -5.83 -10.27 -11.78
CA GLU A 41 -6.44 -10.33 -13.12
C GLU A 41 -6.24 -9.02 -13.90
N ILE A 42 -6.50 -7.87 -13.26
CA ILE A 42 -6.27 -6.54 -13.83
C ILE A 42 -4.79 -6.32 -14.17
N VAL A 43 -3.87 -6.83 -13.32
CA VAL A 43 -2.42 -6.72 -13.56
C VAL A 43 -2.02 -7.57 -14.76
N ASN A 44 -2.53 -8.79 -14.86
CA ASN A 44 -2.25 -9.70 -15.98
C ASN A 44 -2.85 -9.19 -17.30
N GLU A 45 -4.03 -8.59 -17.25
CA GLU A 45 -4.67 -7.96 -18.40
C GLU A 45 -3.83 -6.78 -18.90
N GLN A 46 -3.37 -5.91 -17.99
CA GLN A 46 -2.48 -4.81 -18.36
C GLN A 46 -1.13 -5.29 -18.92
N ILE A 47 -0.55 -6.37 -18.38
CA ILE A 47 0.67 -6.98 -18.94
C ILE A 47 0.43 -7.46 -20.38
N THR A 48 -0.75 -8.02 -20.65
CA THR A 48 -1.12 -8.50 -21.99
C THR A 48 -1.28 -7.35 -22.99
N ILE A 49 -1.91 -6.26 -22.56
CA ILE A 49 -2.06 -5.03 -23.36
C ILE A 49 -0.68 -4.43 -23.66
N ASN A 50 0.16 -4.25 -22.64
CA ASN A 50 1.52 -3.71 -22.81
C ASN A 50 2.35 -4.58 -23.77
N ALA A 51 2.27 -5.91 -23.67
CA ALA A 51 2.96 -6.82 -24.57
C ALA A 51 2.46 -6.71 -26.03
N ALA A 52 1.16 -6.53 -26.24
CA ALA A 52 0.57 -6.35 -27.57
C ALA A 52 0.99 -5.01 -28.22
N GLU A 53 1.21 -3.98 -27.40
CA GLU A 53 1.71 -2.66 -27.83
C GLU A 53 3.24 -2.62 -27.98
N GLY A 54 3.94 -3.74 -27.77
CA GLY A 54 5.40 -3.81 -27.83
C GLY A 54 6.10 -3.11 -26.66
N LEU A 55 5.35 -2.70 -25.64
CA LEU A 55 5.86 -2.12 -24.40
C LEU A 55 6.38 -3.26 -23.52
N VAL A 56 7.63 -3.67 -23.78
CA VAL A 56 8.32 -4.60 -22.89
C VAL A 56 8.68 -3.84 -21.62
N PRO A 57 8.18 -4.22 -20.43
CA PRO A 57 8.62 -3.59 -19.20
C PRO A 57 10.14 -3.75 -19.14
N PRO A 58 10.91 -2.66 -18.94
CA PRO A 58 12.35 -2.74 -18.85
C PRO A 58 12.67 -3.70 -17.73
N THR A 59 13.07 -4.91 -18.09
CA THR A 59 13.51 -5.92 -17.14
C THR A 59 15.01 -5.72 -17.06
N PRO A 60 15.53 -5.16 -15.95
CA PRO A 60 16.96 -4.96 -15.82
C PRO A 60 17.61 -6.33 -15.94
N ALA A 61 18.45 -6.51 -16.96
CA ALA A 61 19.25 -7.71 -17.06
C ALA A 61 20.22 -7.68 -15.87
N LEU A 62 20.14 -8.70 -15.00
CA LEU A 62 21.16 -8.94 -13.97
C LEU A 62 22.39 -9.54 -14.66
N THR A 63 22.96 -8.81 -15.60
CA THR A 63 24.18 -9.19 -16.31
C THR A 63 25.33 -8.45 -15.66
N ASP A 64 26.27 -9.28 -15.21
CA ASP A 64 27.58 -8.94 -14.67
C ASP A 64 27.67 -8.64 -13.18
N TYR A 65 28.58 -9.42 -12.59
CA TYR A 65 28.93 -9.59 -11.20
C TYR A 65 29.58 -8.32 -10.61
N ILE A 66 28.88 -7.20 -10.63
CA ILE A 66 29.12 -6.12 -9.68
C ILE A 66 27.97 -6.22 -8.70
N TYR A 67 28.17 -6.99 -7.63
CA TYR A 67 27.40 -6.89 -6.41
C TYR A 67 28.04 -5.78 -5.57
N PRO A 68 27.80 -4.47 -5.76
CA PRO A 68 28.13 -3.53 -4.70
C PRO A 68 27.04 -3.73 -3.65
N ARG A 69 27.09 -4.82 -2.88
CA ARG A 69 26.22 -5.10 -1.72
C ARG A 69 24.80 -4.56 -1.93
N LEU A 70 24.04 -5.13 -2.88
CA LEU A 70 22.60 -4.91 -2.99
C LEU A 70 21.97 -5.38 -1.67
N THR A 71 21.95 -4.48 -0.70
CA THR A 71 21.44 -4.73 0.64
C THR A 71 20.06 -4.12 0.66
N ILE A 72 19.07 -4.99 0.54
CA ILE A 72 17.67 -4.62 0.67
C ILE A 72 17.30 -4.17 2.09
N ASP A 73 18.20 -4.37 3.06
CA ASP A 73 17.97 -4.06 4.46
C ASP A 73 18.57 -2.71 4.90
N SER A 74 19.42 -2.09 4.08
CA SER A 74 20.08 -0.82 4.44
C SER A 74 19.21 0.37 4.01
N ALA A 75 18.80 1.21 4.97
CA ALA A 75 17.87 2.31 4.71
C ALA A 75 18.34 3.35 3.66
N ASN A 76 19.66 3.60 3.57
CA ASN A 76 20.25 4.54 2.62
C ASN A 76 20.61 3.91 1.24
N GLN A 77 19.91 2.86 0.82
CA GLN A 77 20.15 2.20 -0.47
C GLN A 77 18.97 2.42 -1.43
N PRO A 78 19.22 2.62 -2.73
CA PRO A 78 18.15 2.76 -3.72
C PRO A 78 17.21 1.56 -3.80
N LEU A 79 17.68 0.38 -3.38
CA LEU A 79 16.95 -0.89 -3.44
C LEU A 79 16.53 -1.40 -2.06
N VAL A 80 16.46 -0.51 -1.06
CA VAL A 80 15.92 -0.84 0.25
C VAL A 80 14.49 -1.38 0.12
N VAL A 81 14.18 -2.44 0.86
CA VAL A 81 12.84 -3.02 0.96
C VAL A 81 12.29 -2.70 2.34
N VAL A 82 11.38 -1.73 2.40
CA VAL A 82 10.62 -1.38 3.60
C VAL A 82 9.15 -1.73 3.40
N ASN A 83 8.56 -2.45 4.36
CA ASN A 83 7.15 -2.84 4.30
C ASN A 83 6.65 -3.23 5.69
N LYS A 84 5.42 -3.77 5.80
CA LYS A 84 4.83 -4.14 7.10
C LYS A 84 5.67 -5.14 7.93
N LEU A 85 6.52 -5.94 7.30
CA LEU A 85 7.36 -6.94 7.94
C LEU A 85 8.81 -6.48 8.10
N ARG A 86 9.23 -5.44 7.36
CA ARG A 86 10.61 -4.93 7.31
C ARG A 86 10.61 -3.45 7.66
N ALA A 87 11.03 -3.13 8.88
CA ALA A 87 11.30 -1.75 9.27
C ALA A 87 12.61 -1.28 8.64
N LEU A 88 12.77 0.03 8.51
CA LEU A 88 14.05 0.65 8.22
C LEU A 88 15.04 0.41 9.37
N ASP A 89 16.33 0.36 9.03
CA ASP A 89 17.43 0.35 9.99
C ASP A 89 18.42 1.48 9.62
N PRO A 90 18.59 2.50 10.48
CA PRO A 90 17.87 2.72 11.74
C PRO A 90 16.38 3.01 11.52
N ILE A 91 15.55 2.73 12.54
CA ILE A 91 14.07 2.85 12.43
C ILE A 91 13.61 4.28 12.12
N ASP A 92 14.37 5.27 12.56
CA ASP A 92 14.17 6.70 12.37
C ASP A 92 15.06 7.28 11.26
N PHE A 93 15.59 6.42 10.37
CA PHE A 93 16.41 6.84 9.23
C PHE A 93 15.84 8.06 8.51
N ALA A 94 16.71 9.03 8.25
CA ALA A 94 16.46 10.19 7.41
C ALA A 94 17.55 10.24 6.33
N PRO A 95 17.18 10.45 5.04
CA PRO A 95 18.16 10.61 3.98
C PRO A 95 19.09 11.79 4.27
N PRO A 96 20.42 11.65 4.07
CA PRO A 96 21.36 12.72 4.35
C PRO A 96 21.22 13.91 3.39
N ILE A 97 20.61 13.68 2.21
CA ILE A 97 20.39 14.68 1.19
C ILE A 97 18.96 14.52 0.68
N LEU A 98 18.25 15.64 0.64
CA LEU A 98 16.93 15.78 0.04
C LEU A 98 16.98 16.96 -0.92
N THR A 99 16.22 16.86 -2.00
CA THR A 99 16.21 17.85 -3.07
C THR A 99 14.78 18.22 -3.41
N VAL A 100 14.52 19.53 -3.50
CA VAL A 100 13.26 20.07 -4.02
C VAL A 100 13.23 19.84 -5.52
N MET A 101 12.09 19.39 -6.05
CA MET A 101 11.82 19.41 -7.48
C MET A 101 11.12 20.73 -7.79
N PRO A 102 11.76 21.69 -8.49
CA PRO A 102 11.15 22.99 -8.74
C PRO A 102 9.87 22.85 -9.56
N SER A 103 8.85 23.66 -9.26
CA SER A 103 7.68 23.74 -10.11
C SER A 103 8.03 24.25 -11.50
N SER A 104 7.39 23.68 -12.52
CA SER A 104 7.55 23.99 -13.94
C SER A 104 6.20 23.86 -14.66
N GLU A 105 6.18 24.05 -15.98
CA GLU A 105 4.99 23.76 -16.80
C GLU A 105 4.61 22.27 -16.82
N SER A 106 5.58 21.38 -16.57
CA SER A 106 5.40 19.94 -16.57
C SER A 106 5.11 19.36 -15.17
N LEU A 107 5.55 20.04 -14.11
CA LEU A 107 5.46 19.56 -12.72
C LEU A 107 4.98 20.67 -11.76
N ASP A 108 3.86 20.45 -11.07
CA ASP A 108 3.43 21.28 -9.94
C ASP A 108 3.93 20.67 -8.62
N ASN A 109 4.91 21.34 -8.02
CA ASN A 109 5.37 21.12 -6.65
C ASN A 109 5.29 22.41 -5.82
N SER A 110 4.17 23.12 -5.90
CA SER A 110 3.88 24.36 -5.15
C SER A 110 4.01 24.24 -3.63
N ARG A 111 4.06 23.01 -3.10
CA ARG A 111 4.25 22.71 -1.67
C ARG A 111 5.71 22.43 -1.29
N GLU A 112 6.64 22.61 -2.22
CA GLU A 112 8.09 22.47 -2.00
C GLU A 112 8.45 21.09 -1.41
N LEU A 113 7.75 20.04 -1.84
CA LEU A 113 8.03 18.69 -1.40
C LEU A 113 9.40 18.23 -1.89
N VAL A 114 10.04 17.37 -1.09
CA VAL A 114 11.41 16.92 -1.31
C VAL A 114 11.49 15.40 -1.47
N LEU A 115 12.42 14.96 -2.30
CA LEU A 115 12.77 13.55 -2.50
C LEU A 115 14.29 13.37 -2.37
N ALA A 116 14.75 12.11 -2.27
CA ALA A 116 16.15 11.80 -2.49
C ALA A 116 16.57 12.22 -3.92
N PRO A 117 17.83 12.63 -4.15
CA PRO A 117 18.24 13.22 -5.43
C PRO A 117 17.92 12.37 -6.68
N SER A 118 18.11 11.05 -6.59
CA SER A 118 17.81 10.13 -7.69
C SER A 118 16.32 10.10 -8.05
N ALA A 119 15.45 10.04 -7.04
CA ALA A 119 14.00 10.04 -7.22
C ALA A 119 13.49 11.41 -7.70
N ALA A 120 14.03 12.51 -7.16
CA ALA A 120 13.73 13.87 -7.61
C ALA A 120 14.05 14.04 -9.11
N HIS A 121 15.24 13.64 -9.53
CA HIS A 121 15.66 13.74 -10.93
C HIS A 121 14.78 12.88 -11.86
N ALA A 122 14.50 11.63 -11.47
CA ALA A 122 13.65 10.74 -12.26
C ALA A 122 12.21 11.26 -12.40
N LEU A 123 11.64 11.84 -11.33
CA LEU A 123 10.28 12.40 -11.36
C LEU A 123 10.18 13.61 -12.29
N VAL A 124 11.20 14.49 -12.31
CA VAL A 124 11.26 15.63 -13.24
C VAL A 124 11.28 15.15 -14.69
N LEU A 125 12.17 14.20 -15.02
CA LEU A 125 12.25 13.63 -16.37
C LEU A 125 10.93 12.97 -16.81
N MET A 126 10.29 12.22 -15.90
CA MET A 126 9.00 11.60 -16.17
C MET A 126 7.91 12.66 -16.43
N ALA A 127 7.88 13.74 -15.65
CA ALA A 127 6.92 14.82 -15.83
C ALA A 127 7.15 15.58 -17.15
N GLU A 128 8.39 15.86 -17.51
CA GLU A 128 8.76 16.48 -18.79
C GLU A 128 8.31 15.64 -19.99
N GLN A 129 8.58 14.34 -19.96
CA GLN A 129 8.15 13.43 -21.03
C GLN A 129 6.62 13.36 -21.11
N MET A 130 5.94 13.20 -19.97
CA MET A 130 4.47 13.19 -19.90
C MET A 130 3.86 14.47 -20.47
N HIS A 131 4.46 15.62 -20.17
CA HIS A 131 4.02 16.91 -20.69
C HIS A 131 4.22 17.04 -22.20
N ALA A 132 5.40 16.64 -22.70
CA ALA A 132 5.73 16.66 -24.13
C ALA A 132 4.78 15.78 -24.97
N GLU A 133 4.28 14.69 -24.39
CA GLU A 133 3.29 13.81 -25.02
C GLU A 133 1.84 14.33 -24.91
N GLY A 134 1.62 15.46 -24.23
CA GLY A 134 0.31 16.12 -24.14
C GLY A 134 -0.59 15.59 -23.03
N TYR A 135 -0.06 14.84 -22.06
CA TYR A 135 -0.84 14.29 -20.93
C TYR A 135 -1.06 15.30 -19.79
N GLY A 136 -0.56 16.53 -19.93
CA GLY A 136 -0.79 17.63 -19.00
C GLY A 136 0.37 17.86 -18.02
N GLN A 137 0.04 18.38 -16.85
CA GLN A 137 1.00 18.72 -15.79
C GLN A 137 0.87 17.73 -14.62
N LEU A 138 1.99 17.23 -14.11
CA LEU A 138 2.02 16.31 -12.98
C LEU A 138 1.96 17.07 -11.65
N PHE A 139 1.07 16.69 -10.74
CA PHE A 139 1.00 17.28 -9.40
C PHE A 139 1.64 16.35 -8.35
N VAL A 140 2.64 16.85 -7.62
CA VAL A 140 3.29 16.08 -6.54
C VAL A 140 2.40 16.10 -5.30
N ASN A 141 1.72 14.98 -5.01
CA ASN A 141 0.76 14.91 -3.91
C ASN A 141 1.40 14.58 -2.52
N SER A 142 2.44 13.77 -2.50
CA SER A 142 3.22 13.45 -1.30
C SER A 142 4.63 13.04 -1.73
N ALA A 143 5.57 13.03 -0.79
CA ALA A 143 6.98 12.74 -1.03
C ALA A 143 7.63 12.29 0.30
N TYR A 144 8.88 12.68 0.55
CA TYR A 144 9.56 12.40 1.81
C TYR A 144 8.71 12.78 3.03
N ARG A 145 8.69 11.88 4.02
CA ARG A 145 8.00 12.04 5.29
C ARG A 145 8.89 11.55 6.42
N THR A 146 9.08 12.38 7.43
CA THR A 146 9.89 12.02 8.60
C THR A 146 9.25 10.88 9.39
N TYR A 147 10.07 10.19 10.18
CA TYR A 147 9.61 9.18 11.14
C TYR A 147 8.54 9.73 12.09
N ASP A 148 8.80 10.89 12.71
CA ASP A 148 7.89 11.51 13.69
C ASP A 148 6.55 11.90 13.07
N TYR A 149 6.54 12.45 11.85
CA TYR A 149 5.30 12.71 11.15
C TYR A 149 4.52 11.40 10.92
N GLN A 150 5.20 10.31 10.58
CA GLN A 150 4.55 9.01 10.39
C GLN A 150 3.97 8.44 11.70
N VAL A 151 4.59 8.73 12.86
CA VAL A 151 4.03 8.41 14.19
C VAL A 151 2.68 9.12 14.34
N GLU A 152 2.67 10.45 14.22
CA GLU A 152 1.46 11.27 14.39
C GLU A 152 0.36 10.88 13.40
N LEU A 153 0.74 10.62 12.14
CA LEU A 153 -0.18 10.18 11.10
C LEU A 153 -0.81 8.83 11.48
N PHE A 154 -0.01 7.84 11.88
CA PHE A 154 -0.52 6.51 12.22
C PHE A 154 -1.43 6.56 13.46
N GLU A 155 -1.07 7.34 14.47
CA GLU A 155 -1.92 7.58 15.64
C GLU A 155 -3.24 8.25 15.26
N SER A 156 -3.20 9.28 14.40
CA SER A 156 -4.39 9.95 13.88
C SER A 156 -5.31 8.97 13.14
N LYS A 157 -4.75 8.11 12.28
CA LYS A 157 -5.54 7.06 11.60
C LYS A 157 -6.08 6.01 12.56
N THR A 158 -5.37 5.70 13.64
CA THR A 158 -5.85 4.78 14.68
C THR A 158 -7.02 5.39 15.45
N ARG A 159 -6.96 6.69 15.78
CA ARG A 159 -8.11 7.40 16.38
C ARG A 159 -9.32 7.44 15.44
N GLN A 160 -9.09 7.62 14.14
CA GLN A 160 -10.15 7.76 13.15
C GLN A 160 -10.81 6.44 12.76
N TYR A 161 -10.03 5.35 12.66
CA TYR A 161 -10.48 4.09 12.05
C TYR A 161 -10.29 2.85 12.94
N GLY A 162 -9.81 3.03 14.17
CA GLY A 162 -9.31 1.94 15.00
C GLY A 162 -8.00 1.34 14.46
N LEU A 163 -7.34 0.50 15.27
CA LEU A 163 -6.05 -0.08 14.92
C LEU A 163 -6.09 -0.90 13.62
N ALA A 164 -7.08 -1.78 13.47
CA ALA A 164 -7.22 -2.60 12.27
C ALA A 164 -7.44 -1.74 11.01
N GLY A 165 -8.26 -0.69 11.12
CA GLY A 165 -8.52 0.23 10.01
C GLY A 165 -7.31 1.09 9.65
N ALA A 166 -6.48 1.46 10.62
CA ALA A 166 -5.23 2.18 10.40
C ALA A 166 -4.18 1.32 9.70
N LEU A 167 -3.99 0.05 10.12
CA LEU A 167 -3.03 -0.89 9.52
C LEU A 167 -3.32 -1.24 8.05
N VAL A 168 -4.54 -0.97 7.57
CA VAL A 168 -4.90 -1.08 6.15
C VAL A 168 -4.51 0.17 5.36
N ARG A 169 -4.55 1.35 5.97
CA ARG A 169 -4.46 2.66 5.28
C ARG A 169 -3.13 3.38 5.47
N SER A 170 -2.40 3.08 6.52
CA SER A 170 -1.18 3.79 6.87
C SER A 170 -0.14 2.81 7.39
N ALA A 171 1.11 3.03 7.00
CA ALA A 171 2.24 2.30 7.55
C ALA A 171 2.49 2.71 9.01
N LYS A 172 3.05 1.82 9.81
CA LYS A 172 3.65 2.22 11.08
C LYS A 172 4.88 3.10 10.81
N ALA A 173 5.26 3.94 11.77
CA ALA A 173 6.52 4.67 11.70
C ALA A 173 7.69 3.68 11.55
N GLY A 174 8.68 4.02 10.72
CA GLY A 174 9.77 3.11 10.33
C GLY A 174 9.41 2.05 9.29
N HIS A 175 8.14 1.93 8.89
CA HIS A 175 7.67 0.97 7.87
C HIS A 175 7.10 1.65 6.61
N SER A 176 7.31 2.96 6.46
CA SER A 176 6.81 3.76 5.34
C SER A 176 7.91 4.01 4.31
N GLU A 177 7.66 3.68 3.04
CA GLU A 177 8.59 4.00 1.94
C GLU A 177 8.85 5.50 1.81
N HIS A 178 7.87 6.36 2.13
CA HIS A 178 8.09 7.82 2.18
C HIS A 178 9.25 8.25 3.09
N GLN A 179 9.62 7.47 4.10
CA GLN A 179 10.75 7.79 4.98
C GLN A 179 12.11 7.63 4.27
N THR A 180 12.16 6.89 3.16
CA THR A 180 13.37 6.74 2.33
C THR A 180 13.61 7.94 1.39
N GLY A 181 12.57 8.76 1.16
CA GLY A 181 12.59 9.80 0.13
C GLY A 181 12.54 9.26 -1.31
N LEU A 182 12.20 7.98 -1.50
CA LEU A 182 12.07 7.33 -2.81
C LEU A 182 10.60 7.13 -3.25
N ALA A 183 9.62 7.65 -2.50
CA ALA A 183 8.18 7.44 -2.69
C ALA A 183 7.35 8.71 -2.52
#